data_AF-A0A517SV01-F1
#
_entry.id   AF-A0A517SV01-F1
#
_cell.length_a   1.000
_cell.length_b   1.000
_cell.length_c   1.000
_cell.angle_alpha   90.00
_cell.angle_beta   90.00
_cell.angle_gamma   90.00
#
_symmetry.space_group_name_H-M   'P 1'
#
loop_
_entity.id
_entity.type
_entity.pdbx_description
1 polymer ?
#
loop_
_entity_poly.entity_id
_entity_poly.type
_entity_poly.pdbx_seq_one_letter_code
_entity_poly.pdbx_strand_id
1 'polypeptide(L)'
;MNRHFYLLVLFATTGCLDNENTDSHADETVMFSVLNKPEFKAAYERAFTPLNFTSEQEKDDFSARLAEVRSAIADSLATKWLTPNDFQVSGDFDYCFHTCGGVYSKRIFCEEYVSTILDSLGKVDPDGEWTYHTTCEIATNHPNPKTAGDALEMRGEMFFRDGTCYINGDRMRRDHRTQLGCPD
;
A
#
# COMPACT_ATOMS: atom_id res chain seq x y z
N MET A 1 71.74 8.25 -19.06
CA MET A 1 70.55 8.62 -19.87
C MET A 1 69.33 8.59 -18.98
N ASN A 2 68.65 9.75 -18.87
CA ASN A 2 67.25 10.04 -18.48
C ASN A 2 66.68 9.46 -17.17
N ARG A 3 66.46 10.28 -16.12
CA ARG A 3 65.39 11.31 -15.85
C ARG A 3 64.23 10.68 -15.06
N HIS A 4 64.18 10.88 -13.74
CA HIS A 4 63.29 11.84 -13.02
C HIS A 4 61.80 11.67 -13.34
N PHE A 5 60.96 11.39 -12.33
CA PHE A 5 59.93 12.32 -11.86
C PHE A 5 59.40 11.92 -10.47
N TYR A 6 59.51 12.85 -9.53
CA TYR A 6 58.80 12.89 -8.25
C TYR A 6 57.35 13.32 -8.50
N LEU A 7 56.42 12.83 -7.68
CA LEU A 7 55.34 13.69 -7.19
C LEU A 7 54.95 13.26 -5.77
N LEU A 8 55.22 14.16 -4.82
CA LEU A 8 54.72 14.17 -3.46
C LEU A 8 53.61 15.24 -3.43
N VAL A 9 52.41 14.90 -2.97
CA VAL A 9 51.42 15.90 -2.52
C VAL A 9 50.84 15.42 -1.19
N LEU A 10 51.15 16.18 -0.14
CA LEU A 10 50.46 16.19 1.16
C LEU A 10 49.19 17.05 1.06
N PHE A 11 48.11 16.66 1.77
CA PHE A 11 47.20 17.50 2.59
C PHE A 11 46.33 16.50 3.41
N ALA A 12 46.42 16.40 4.75
CA ALA A 12 45.76 17.20 5.80
C ALA A 12 44.25 17.40 5.54
N THR A 13 43.27 17.21 6.42
CA THR A 13 43.11 16.86 7.84
C THR A 13 41.58 16.76 8.09
N THR A 14 41.19 16.14 9.21
CA THR A 14 39.97 16.40 10.02
C THR A 14 38.58 15.98 9.53
N GLY A 15 37.91 15.23 10.44
CA GLY A 15 36.46 15.19 10.63
C GLY A 15 35.77 14.02 9.93
N CYS A 16 34.78 13.35 10.50
CA CYS A 16 34.22 13.28 11.84
C CYS A 16 33.11 12.23 11.72
N LEU A 17 32.95 11.43 12.78
CA LEU A 17 31.70 10.80 13.20
C LEU A 17 31.09 9.73 12.26
N ASP A 18 31.25 8.51 12.74
CA ASP A 18 30.21 7.48 12.82
C ASP A 18 28.81 8.04 12.55
N ASN A 19 28.27 7.66 11.38
CA ASN A 19 26.83 7.67 11.18
C ASN A 19 26.49 6.34 10.51
N GLU A 20 26.65 5.26 11.28
CA GLU A 20 25.79 4.09 11.14
C GLU A 20 24.38 4.53 11.50
N ASN A 21 23.74 5.25 10.57
CA ASN A 21 22.31 5.28 10.48
C ASN A 21 21.92 3.88 10.00
N THR A 22 21.89 2.93 10.93
CA THR A 22 21.17 1.67 10.75
C THR A 22 19.72 2.06 10.60
N ASP A 23 19.36 2.38 9.36
CA ASP A 23 17.99 2.43 8.91
C ASP A 23 17.42 1.04 9.20
N SER A 24 16.70 0.93 10.33
CA SER A 24 16.12 -0.32 10.79
C SER A 24 14.85 -0.65 10.02
N HIS A 25 14.77 -0.27 8.76
CA HIS A 25 13.97 -0.98 7.79
C HIS A 25 14.71 -2.29 7.50
N ALA A 26 14.67 -3.18 8.50
CA ALA A 26 14.74 -4.60 8.22
C ALA A 26 13.82 -4.84 7.04
N ASP A 27 14.36 -5.48 6.03
CA ASP A 27 13.71 -5.90 4.79
C ASP A 27 12.48 -6.75 5.13
N GLU A 28 11.39 -6.09 5.54
CA GLU A 28 10.09 -6.70 5.78
C GLU A 28 9.60 -7.11 4.41
N THR A 29 9.97 -8.35 4.06
CA THR A 29 9.47 -9.01 2.88
C THR A 29 7.95 -8.93 2.94
N VAL A 30 7.37 -8.16 2.01
CA VAL A 30 5.93 -8.04 1.86
C VAL A 30 5.32 -9.44 1.84
N MET A 31 4.42 -9.70 2.78
CA MET A 31 3.75 -10.99 2.86
C MET A 31 2.58 -11.02 1.87
N PHE A 32 2.55 -12.04 1.01
CA PHE A 32 1.46 -12.26 0.05
C PHE A 32 0.68 -13.53 0.38
N SER A 33 -0.64 -13.48 0.24
CA SER A 33 -1.52 -14.64 0.36
C SER A 33 -2.46 -14.70 -0.84
N VAL A 34 -2.15 -15.59 -1.80
CA VAL A 34 -2.97 -15.79 -2.99
C VAL A 34 -3.99 -16.87 -2.71
N LEU A 35 -5.26 -16.48 -2.61
CA LEU A 35 -6.35 -17.33 -2.16
C LEU A 35 -7.29 -17.68 -3.32
N ASN A 36 -7.82 -18.90 -3.35
CA ASN A 36 -8.96 -19.21 -4.21
C ASN A 36 -10.23 -18.49 -3.70
N LYS A 37 -11.29 -18.44 -4.51
CA LYS A 37 -12.51 -17.68 -4.20
C LYS A 37 -13.16 -18.07 -2.86
N PRO A 38 -13.33 -19.36 -2.51
CA PRO A 38 -13.81 -19.74 -1.19
C PRO A 38 -12.93 -19.22 -0.04
N GLU A 39 -11.61 -19.38 -0.13
CA GLU A 39 -10.67 -18.94 0.89
C GLU A 39 -10.63 -17.42 1.01
N PHE A 40 -10.59 -16.72 -0.12
CA PHE A 40 -10.60 -15.27 -0.18
C PHE A 40 -11.87 -14.73 0.47
N LYS A 41 -13.03 -15.30 0.13
CA LYS A 41 -14.31 -14.94 0.73
C LYS A 41 -14.31 -15.15 2.25
N ALA A 42 -13.81 -16.29 2.73
CA ALA A 42 -13.77 -16.58 4.16
C ALA A 42 -12.78 -15.67 4.92
N ALA A 43 -11.67 -15.29 4.31
CA ALA A 43 -10.74 -14.31 4.88
C ALA A 43 -11.36 -12.91 4.90
N TYR A 44 -12.03 -12.53 3.81
CA TYR A 44 -12.74 -11.26 3.68
C TYR A 44 -13.86 -11.14 4.72
N GLU A 45 -14.75 -12.12 4.85
CA GLU A 45 -15.85 -12.08 5.83
C GLU A 45 -15.35 -11.94 7.28
N ARG A 46 -14.19 -12.51 7.62
CA ARG A 46 -13.56 -12.32 8.93
C ARG A 46 -13.05 -10.90 9.12
N ALA A 47 -12.34 -10.37 8.13
CA ALA A 47 -11.77 -9.02 8.17
C ALA A 47 -12.83 -7.91 8.22
N PHE A 48 -14.03 -8.18 7.69
CA PHE A 48 -15.14 -7.23 7.60
C PHE A 48 -16.25 -7.49 8.63
N THR A 49 -15.91 -8.10 9.76
CA THR A 49 -16.87 -8.35 10.84
C THR A 49 -17.38 -7.01 11.42
N PRO A 50 -18.70 -6.75 11.44
CA PRO A 50 -19.24 -5.52 12.01
C PRO A 50 -18.96 -5.37 13.51
N LEU A 51 -18.72 -4.13 13.93
CA LEU A 51 -18.55 -3.76 15.33
C LEU A 51 -19.90 -3.44 15.97
N ASN A 52 -20.05 -3.86 17.23
CA ASN A 52 -21.21 -3.54 18.04
C ASN A 52 -20.82 -2.45 19.05
N PHE A 53 -21.01 -1.20 18.67
CA PHE A 53 -20.79 -0.07 19.59
C PHE A 53 -21.92 0.00 20.63
N THR A 54 -21.54 0.16 21.88
CA THR A 54 -22.41 0.28 23.05
C THR A 54 -22.65 1.73 23.47
N SER A 55 -21.89 2.68 22.90
CA SER A 55 -22.04 4.12 23.17
C SER A 55 -21.74 4.98 21.94
N GLU A 56 -22.18 6.25 21.97
CA GLU A 56 -21.81 7.24 20.95
C GLU A 56 -20.32 7.62 21.02
N GLN A 57 -19.73 7.62 22.21
CA GLN A 57 -18.30 7.89 22.37
C GLN A 57 -17.45 6.86 21.60
N GLU A 58 -17.80 5.57 21.66
CA GLU A 58 -17.09 4.52 20.90
C GLU A 58 -17.21 4.74 19.38
N LYS A 59 -18.35 5.26 18.90
CA LYS A 59 -18.53 5.60 17.47
C LYS A 59 -17.70 6.82 17.07
N ASP A 60 -17.63 7.83 17.94
CA ASP A 60 -16.83 9.03 17.70
C ASP A 60 -15.34 8.68 17.67
N ASP A 61 -14.87 7.87 18.62
CA ASP A 61 -13.49 7.37 18.67
C ASP A 61 -13.16 6.52 17.43
N PHE A 62 -14.07 5.62 17.04
CA PHE A 62 -13.93 4.85 15.81
C PHE A 62 -13.89 5.74 14.56
N SER A 63 -14.74 6.76 14.49
CA SER A 63 -14.79 7.68 13.34
C SER A 63 -13.52 8.52 13.22
N ALA A 64 -12.97 8.97 14.36
CA ALA A 64 -11.67 9.64 14.40
C ALA A 64 -10.56 8.71 13.92
N ARG A 65 -10.56 7.45 14.36
CA ARG A 65 -9.59 6.45 13.94
C ARG A 65 -9.71 6.08 12.46
N LEU A 66 -10.93 5.92 11.95
CA LEU A 66 -11.20 5.73 10.51
C LEU A 66 -10.62 6.88 9.69
N ALA A 67 -10.81 8.12 10.15
CA ALA A 67 -10.26 9.29 9.48
C ALA A 67 -8.73 9.29 9.47
N GLU A 68 -8.08 8.95 10.58
CA GLU A 68 -6.63 8.82 10.69
C GLU A 68 -6.06 7.79 9.69
N VAL A 69 -6.61 6.57 9.68
CA VAL A 69 -6.16 5.49 8.79
C VAL A 69 -6.35 5.88 7.32
N ARG A 70 -7.50 6.46 6.98
CA ARG A 70 -7.78 6.95 5.62
C ARG A 70 -6.81 8.04 5.19
N SER A 71 -6.54 9.00 6.07
CA SER A 71 -5.60 10.10 5.80
C SER A 71 -4.19 9.57 5.58
N ALA A 72 -3.71 8.64 6.42
CA ALA A 72 -2.37 8.07 6.27
C ALA A 72 -2.15 7.38 4.92
N ILE A 73 -3.14 6.60 4.47
CA ILE A 73 -3.10 5.94 3.17
C ILE A 73 -3.19 6.97 2.03
N ALA A 74 -4.13 7.91 2.14
CA ALA A 74 -4.33 8.94 1.11
C ALA A 74 -3.10 9.83 0.94
N ASP A 75 -2.48 10.28 2.04
CA ASP A 75 -1.29 11.12 2.03
C ASP A 75 -0.10 10.36 1.43
N SER A 76 0.10 9.10 1.82
CA SER A 76 1.18 8.26 1.28
C SER A 76 1.02 8.03 -0.22
N LEU A 77 -0.20 7.75 -0.70
CA LEU A 77 -0.47 7.65 -2.13
C LEU A 77 -0.28 9.01 -2.83
N ALA A 78 -0.69 10.13 -2.23
CA ALA A 78 -0.53 11.46 -2.82
C ALA A 78 0.94 11.85 -3.06
N THR A 79 1.88 11.34 -2.27
CA THR A 79 3.32 11.58 -2.50
C THR A 79 3.87 10.91 -3.76
N LYS A 80 3.23 9.83 -4.22
CA LYS A 80 3.74 8.94 -5.30
C LYS A 80 2.85 8.95 -6.55
N TRP A 81 1.56 9.22 -6.42
CA TRP A 81 0.56 9.28 -7.50
C TRP A 81 0.13 10.73 -7.74
N LEU A 82 0.95 11.43 -8.55
CA LEU A 82 0.91 12.89 -8.73
C LEU A 82 -0.11 13.37 -9.78
N THR A 83 -0.76 12.48 -10.53
CA THR A 83 -1.73 12.91 -11.53
C THR A 83 -3.08 13.16 -10.87
N PRO A 84 -3.78 14.25 -11.21
CA PRO A 84 -5.15 14.45 -10.76
C PRO A 84 -6.02 13.24 -11.13
N ASN A 85 -6.69 12.66 -10.12
CA ASN A 85 -7.54 11.46 -10.21
C ASN A 85 -6.80 10.12 -10.40
N ASP A 86 -5.54 10.01 -9.97
CA ASP A 86 -4.83 8.72 -10.02
C ASP A 86 -5.40 7.68 -9.04
N PHE A 87 -6.00 8.14 -7.94
CA PHE A 87 -6.54 7.26 -6.91
C PHE A 87 -7.69 7.90 -6.11
N GLN A 88 -8.42 7.06 -5.38
CA GLN A 88 -9.38 7.46 -4.35
C GLN A 88 -9.21 6.56 -3.12
N VAL A 89 -9.33 7.16 -1.94
CA VAL A 89 -9.48 6.46 -0.67
C VAL A 89 -10.79 6.89 -0.04
N SER A 90 -11.62 5.92 0.31
CA SER A 90 -12.91 6.11 0.96
C SER A 90 -13.00 5.26 2.22
N GLY A 91 -13.94 5.63 3.09
CA GLY A 91 -14.46 4.70 4.08
C GLY A 91 -15.72 4.06 3.51
N ASP A 92 -16.07 2.91 4.05
CA ASP A 92 -17.45 2.43 4.02
C ASP A 92 -18.01 2.51 5.44
N PHE A 93 -19.30 2.82 5.57
CA PHE A 93 -19.94 3.08 6.86
C PHE A 93 -20.58 1.83 7.45
N ASP A 94 -20.03 0.66 7.15
CA ASP A 94 -20.48 -0.63 7.68
C ASP A 94 -19.99 -0.90 9.12
N TYR A 95 -19.39 0.10 9.78
CA TYR A 95 -18.88 0.03 11.15
C TYR A 95 -18.00 -1.20 11.40
N CYS A 96 -17.11 -1.51 10.47
CA CYS A 96 -16.05 -2.52 10.61
C CYS A 96 -14.68 -1.86 10.42
N PHE A 97 -13.60 -2.46 10.93
CA PHE A 97 -12.23 -1.94 10.81
C PHE A 97 -11.74 -2.01 9.36
N HIS A 98 -12.25 -1.11 8.52
CA HIS A 98 -12.15 -1.16 7.08
C HIS A 98 -12.12 0.25 6.45
N THR A 99 -11.25 0.40 5.46
CA THR A 99 -11.29 1.47 4.46
C THR A 99 -11.13 0.85 3.07
N CYS A 100 -11.70 1.49 2.04
CA CYS A 100 -11.59 1.03 0.66
C CYS A 100 -10.95 2.10 -0.22
N GLY A 101 -10.49 1.69 -1.39
CA GLY A 101 -10.03 2.63 -2.39
C GLY A 101 -9.68 1.96 -3.70
N GLY A 102 -9.11 2.76 -4.60
CA GLY A 102 -8.70 2.33 -5.92
C GLY A 102 -7.64 3.25 -6.48
N VAL A 103 -6.70 2.68 -7.22
CA VAL A 103 -5.80 3.39 -8.13
C VAL A 103 -6.30 3.12 -9.54
N TYR A 104 -6.66 4.17 -10.26
CA TYR A 104 -7.36 4.06 -11.56
C TYR A 104 -6.42 3.94 -12.76
N SER A 105 -5.12 3.79 -12.49
CA SER A 105 -4.08 3.56 -13.48
C SER A 105 -3.51 2.16 -13.35
N LYS A 106 -2.75 1.71 -14.37
CA LYS A 106 -2.02 0.42 -14.34
C LYS A 106 -1.04 0.31 -13.17
N ARG A 107 -0.69 1.42 -12.50
CA ARG A 107 0.17 1.43 -11.32
C ARG A 107 -0.46 0.73 -10.11
N ILE A 108 -1.75 0.41 -10.13
CA ILE A 108 -2.33 -0.47 -9.09
C ILE A 108 -1.65 -1.85 -9.01
N PHE A 109 -1.00 -2.27 -10.10
CA PHE A 109 -0.29 -3.55 -10.18
C PHE A 109 1.20 -3.44 -9.92
N CYS A 110 1.74 -2.33 -9.40
CA CYS A 110 3.16 -2.27 -9.05
C CYS A 110 3.42 -2.68 -7.60
N GLU A 111 4.59 -3.27 -7.36
CA GLU A 111 5.10 -3.55 -6.01
C GLU A 111 5.11 -2.31 -5.11
N GLU A 112 5.44 -1.14 -5.66
CA GLU A 112 5.40 0.14 -4.93
C GLU A 112 4.02 0.45 -4.35
N TYR A 113 2.93 0.02 -5.02
CA TYR A 113 1.59 0.20 -4.49
C TYR A 113 1.39 -0.64 -3.24
N VAL A 114 1.75 -1.93 -3.29
CA VAL A 114 1.60 -2.85 -2.17
C VAL A 114 2.41 -2.38 -0.96
N SER A 115 3.69 -2.03 -1.16
CA SER A 115 4.53 -1.53 -0.07
C SER A 115 4.01 -0.22 0.49
N THR A 116 3.54 0.71 -0.34
CA THR A 116 2.95 1.98 0.13
C THR A 116 1.76 1.75 1.05
N ILE A 117 0.86 0.82 0.69
CA ILE A 117 -0.31 0.52 1.53
C ILE A 117 0.12 -0.13 2.86
N LEU A 118 0.99 -1.14 2.81
CA LEU A 118 1.43 -1.85 4.01
C LEU A 118 2.23 -0.94 4.95
N ASP A 119 3.14 -0.12 4.42
CA ASP A 119 3.89 0.87 5.20
C ASP A 119 2.96 1.90 5.86
N SER A 120 1.89 2.30 5.15
CA SER A 120 0.91 3.24 5.68
C SER A 120 0.15 2.62 6.84
N LEU A 121 -0.36 1.40 6.65
CA LEU A 121 -1.08 0.66 7.69
C LEU A 121 -0.17 0.37 8.88
N GLY A 122 1.05 -0.13 8.68
CA GLY A 122 1.97 -0.45 9.78
C GLY A 122 2.35 0.74 10.66
N LYS A 123 2.33 1.97 10.11
CA LYS A 123 2.58 3.20 10.88
C LYS A 123 1.44 3.60 11.79
N VAL A 124 0.21 3.48 11.31
CA VAL A 124 -0.96 3.95 12.06
C VAL A 124 -1.67 2.83 12.79
N ASP A 125 -1.61 1.59 12.32
CA ASP A 125 -2.27 0.38 12.81
C ASP A 125 -1.25 -0.77 13.01
N PRO A 126 -0.33 -0.66 13.97
CA PRO A 126 0.73 -1.66 14.18
C PRO A 126 0.22 -3.03 14.63
N ASP A 127 -0.98 -3.09 15.23
CA ASP A 127 -1.61 -4.33 15.70
C ASP A 127 -2.38 -5.06 14.58
N GLY A 128 -2.47 -4.48 13.36
CA GLY A 128 -3.05 -5.13 12.18
C GLY A 128 -4.57 -5.31 12.24
N GLU A 129 -5.28 -4.43 12.96
CA GLU A 129 -6.73 -4.51 13.12
C GLU A 129 -7.50 -3.99 11.90
N TRP A 130 -6.94 -3.02 11.19
CA TRP A 130 -7.55 -2.35 10.05
C TRP A 130 -7.30 -3.09 8.74
N THR A 131 -8.34 -3.10 7.92
CA THR A 131 -8.31 -3.66 6.57
C THR A 131 -8.38 -2.54 5.56
N TYR A 132 -7.50 -2.55 4.57
CA TYR A 132 -7.70 -1.74 3.36
C TYR A 132 -8.11 -2.66 2.21
N HIS A 133 -9.26 -2.43 1.59
CA HIS A 133 -9.70 -3.18 0.40
C HIS A 133 -9.54 -2.35 -0.86
N THR A 134 -9.17 -3.04 -1.94
CA THR A 134 -9.04 -2.42 -3.24
C THR A 134 -9.55 -3.33 -4.34
N THR A 135 -10.54 -2.83 -5.07
CA THR A 135 -10.90 -3.37 -6.37
C THR A 135 -9.92 -2.82 -7.41
N CYS A 136 -9.30 -3.72 -8.18
CA CYS A 136 -8.36 -3.31 -9.22
C CYS A 136 -9.11 -3.02 -10.50
N GLU A 137 -9.52 -1.77 -10.67
CA GLU A 137 -10.33 -1.31 -11.78
C GLU A 137 -9.55 -0.35 -12.68
N ILE A 138 -9.50 -0.64 -13.98
CA ILE A 138 -8.76 0.18 -14.95
C ILE A 138 -9.72 0.68 -16.01
N ALA A 139 -9.63 1.96 -16.34
CA ALA A 139 -10.39 2.56 -17.43
C ALA A 139 -10.08 1.89 -18.78
N THR A 140 -11.13 1.48 -19.48
CA THR A 140 -11.01 0.77 -20.77
C THR A 140 -10.65 1.68 -21.94
N ASN A 141 -11.01 2.97 -21.88
CA ASN A 141 -10.98 3.88 -23.03
C ASN A 141 -10.16 5.17 -22.80
N HIS A 142 -9.57 5.38 -21.62
CA HIS A 142 -8.78 6.58 -21.34
C HIS A 142 -7.68 6.28 -20.32
N PRO A 143 -6.44 6.79 -20.49
CA PRO A 143 -5.36 6.54 -19.53
C PRO A 143 -5.64 7.09 -18.13
N ASN A 144 -6.52 8.10 -18.01
CA ASN A 144 -6.95 8.72 -16.75
C ASN A 144 -8.48 8.90 -16.76
N PRO A 145 -9.29 8.01 -16.14
CA PRO A 145 -10.73 8.23 -16.07
C PRO A 145 -11.01 9.50 -15.28
N LYS A 146 -11.89 10.36 -15.81
CA LYS A 146 -12.16 11.69 -15.23
C LYS A 146 -13.53 11.77 -14.55
N THR A 147 -14.38 10.75 -14.69
CA THR A 147 -15.73 10.77 -14.12
C THR A 147 -16.23 9.37 -13.76
N ALA A 148 -17.20 9.29 -12.84
CA ALA A 148 -17.94 8.08 -12.45
C ALA A 148 -18.74 7.41 -13.59
N GLY A 149 -18.53 7.81 -14.85
CA GLY A 149 -19.18 7.25 -16.04
C GLY A 149 -18.21 6.57 -17.04
N ASP A 150 -16.90 6.58 -16.76
CA ASP A 150 -15.95 5.85 -17.58
C ASP A 150 -16.10 4.34 -17.34
N ALA A 151 -16.15 3.54 -18.42
CA ALA A 151 -16.24 2.10 -18.31
C ALA A 151 -14.95 1.54 -17.68
N LEU A 152 -15.03 1.16 -16.41
CA LEU A 152 -13.98 0.48 -15.68
C LEU A 152 -14.05 -1.02 -15.93
N GLU A 153 -12.90 -1.64 -16.21
CA GLU A 153 -12.78 -3.08 -16.26
C GLU A 153 -12.18 -3.57 -14.95
N MET A 154 -12.89 -4.48 -14.27
CA MET A 154 -12.36 -5.20 -13.12
C MET A 154 -11.24 -6.14 -13.59
N ARG A 155 -10.04 -5.93 -13.06
CA ARG A 155 -8.82 -6.68 -13.38
C ARG A 155 -8.29 -7.51 -12.20
N GLY A 156 -8.93 -7.40 -11.04
CA GLY A 156 -8.59 -8.14 -9.85
C GLY A 156 -9.18 -7.53 -8.58
N GLU A 157 -8.87 -8.16 -7.45
CA GLU A 157 -9.32 -7.75 -6.13
C GLU A 157 -8.29 -8.18 -5.09
N MET A 158 -8.00 -7.29 -4.15
CA MET A 158 -7.09 -7.53 -3.04
C MET A 158 -7.54 -6.79 -1.78
N PHE A 159 -7.09 -7.27 -0.62
CA PHE A 159 -7.16 -6.51 0.63
C PHE A 159 -5.87 -6.65 1.43
N PHE A 160 -5.61 -5.69 2.29
CA PHE A 160 -4.40 -5.56 3.08
C PHE A 160 -4.78 -5.57 4.55
N ARG A 161 -4.13 -6.43 5.33
CA ARG A 161 -4.37 -6.57 6.76
C ARG A 161 -3.17 -7.26 7.40
N ASP A 162 -2.77 -6.86 8.60
CA ASP A 162 -1.77 -7.56 9.40
C ASP A 162 -0.47 -7.84 8.60
N GLY A 163 0.09 -6.77 8.01
CA GLY A 163 1.30 -6.83 7.19
C GLY A 163 1.19 -7.64 5.89
N THR A 164 0.00 -8.15 5.53
CA THR A 164 -0.20 -9.10 4.42
C THR A 164 -1.10 -8.52 3.33
N CYS A 165 -0.69 -8.69 2.07
CA CYS A 165 -1.52 -8.48 0.89
C CYS A 165 -2.23 -9.79 0.50
N TYR A 166 -3.55 -9.83 0.69
CA TYR A 166 -4.40 -10.95 0.30
C TYR A 166 -4.94 -10.72 -1.11
N ILE A 167 -4.68 -11.64 -2.03
CA ILE A 167 -5.03 -11.53 -3.45
C ILE A 167 -6.10 -12.56 -3.79
N ASN A 168 -7.18 -12.12 -4.45
CA ASN A 168 -8.17 -13.02 -5.02
C ASN A 168 -7.58 -13.70 -6.27
N GLY A 169 -7.05 -14.90 -6.12
CA GLY A 169 -6.32 -15.63 -7.16
C GLY A 169 -7.17 -16.05 -8.36
N ASP A 170 -8.50 -16.14 -8.20
CA ASP A 170 -9.43 -16.43 -9.29
C ASP A 170 -9.78 -15.18 -10.12
N ARG A 171 -9.66 -13.98 -9.52
CA ARG A 171 -9.93 -12.71 -10.20
C ARG A 171 -8.66 -12.01 -10.70
N MET A 172 -7.51 -12.32 -10.08
CA MET A 172 -6.23 -11.70 -10.40
C MET A 172 -5.36 -12.63 -11.24
N ARG A 173 -5.09 -12.22 -12.49
CA ARG A 173 -4.22 -12.98 -13.40
C ARG A 173 -2.80 -13.06 -12.87
N ARG A 174 -2.10 -14.17 -13.16
CA ARG A 174 -0.72 -14.41 -12.71
C ARG A 174 0.24 -13.27 -13.07
N ASP A 175 0.18 -12.75 -14.29
CA ASP A 175 1.05 -11.67 -14.74
C ASP A 175 0.84 -10.36 -13.97
N HIS A 176 -0.37 -10.08 -13.49
CA HIS A 176 -0.61 -8.96 -12.59
C HIS A 176 -0.07 -9.23 -11.18
N ARG A 177 -0.17 -10.47 -10.68
CA ARG A 177 0.41 -10.86 -9.38
C ARG A 177 1.92 -10.70 -9.37
N THR A 178 2.60 -11.15 -10.42
CA THR A 178 4.05 -10.99 -10.55
C THR A 178 4.44 -9.50 -10.57
N GLN A 179 3.66 -8.61 -11.21
CA GLN A 179 3.93 -7.17 -11.21
C GLN A 179 3.79 -6.53 -9.82
N LEU A 180 2.92 -7.08 -8.95
CA LEU A 180 2.75 -6.65 -7.56
C LEU A 180 3.95 -7.02 -6.67
N GLY A 181 4.95 -7.74 -7.18
CA GLY A 181 6.03 -8.32 -6.37
C GLY A 181 5.64 -9.64 -5.68
N CYS A 182 4.46 -10.20 -5.98
CA CYS A 182 4.06 -11.50 -5.45
C CYS A 182 4.95 -12.59 -6.07
N PRO A 183 5.63 -13.41 -5.25
CA PRO A 183 6.42 -14.53 -5.75
C PRO A 183 5.53 -15.57 -6.42
N ASP A 184 6.15 -16.35 -7.29
CA ASP A 184 5.50 -17.09 -8.37
C ASP A 184 5.07 -18.53 -8.03
#